data_AF-A0A2S9FM75-F1
#
_entry.id   AF-A0A2S9FM75-F1
#
_cell.length_a   1.000
_cell.length_b   1.000
_cell.length_c   1.000
_cell.angle_alpha   90.00
_cell.angle_beta   90.00
_cell.angle_gamma   90.00
#
_symmetry.space_group_name_H-M   'P 1'
#
loop_
_entity.id
_entity.type
_entity.pdbx_description
1 polymer ?
#
loop_
_entity_poly.entity_id
_entity_poly.type
_entity_poly.pdbx_seq_one_letter_code
_entity_poly.pdbx_strand_id
1 'polypeptide(L)' 'MAAVLIAALSPVGHIEPLLAVAEDLVRRGDHVTVMTGPTHTDAIRAVGAQP' A
#
# COMPACT_ATOMS: atom_id res chain seq x y z
N MET A 1 -3.96 3.26 16.51
CA MET A 1 -4.13 2.29 15.42
C MET A 1 -5.28 2.76 14.56
N ALA A 2 -4.98 3.25 13.36
CA ALA A 2 -5.98 3.70 12.39
C ALA A 2 -6.21 2.62 11.32
N ALA A 3 -7.37 2.66 10.67
CA ALA A 3 -7.63 1.96 9.43
C ALA A 3 -7.45 2.95 8.27
N VAL A 4 -6.52 2.66 7.36
CA VAL A 4 -6.13 3.57 6.26
C VAL A 4 -6.33 2.87 4.92
N LEU A 5 -7.06 3.54 4.02
CA LEU A 5 -7.17 3.13 2.62
C LEU A 5 -6.32 4.05 1.73
N ILE A 6 -5.39 3.46 0.99
CA ILE A 6 -4.62 4.13 -0.06
C ILE A 6 -5.14 3.64 -1.40
N ALA A 7 -5.82 4.51 -2.15
CA ALA A 7 -6.29 4.20 -3.50
C ALA A 7 -5.31 4.77 -4.53
N ALA A 8 -4.79 3.92 -5.40
CA ALA A 8 -3.77 4.30 -6.38
C ALA A 8 -4.15 3.84 -7.78
N LEU A 9 -4.06 4.74 -8.76
CA LEU A 9 -4.07 4.35 -10.16
C LEU A 9 -2.83 3.48 -10.44
N SER A 10 -3.01 2.46 -11.27
CA SER A 10 -1.96 1.48 -11.60
C SER A 10 -0.85 1.89 -12.60
N PRO A 11 -0.75 3.11 -13.16
CA PRO A 11 0.42 3.47 -13.95
C PRO A 11 1.72 3.30 -13.15
N VAL A 12 2.76 2.85 -13.85
CA VAL A 12 4.14 2.77 -13.32
C VAL A 12 4.57 4.17 -12.84
N GLY A 13 5.20 4.24 -11.67
CA GLY A 13 5.65 5.48 -11.04
C GLY A 13 4.64 6.13 -10.07
N HIS A 14 3.39 5.67 -10.05
CA HIS A 14 2.37 6.17 -9.10
C HIS A 14 2.30 5.31 -7.83
N ILE A 15 2.50 4.00 -7.98
CA ILE A 15 2.33 3.04 -6.90
C ILE A 15 3.58 2.93 -6.02
N GLU A 16 4.79 2.97 -6.59
CA GLU A 16 6.03 2.85 -5.82
C GLU A 16 6.14 3.86 -4.66
N PRO A 17 5.88 5.18 -4.85
CA PRO A 17 5.95 6.12 -3.72
C PRO A 17 4.86 5.85 -2.67
N LEU A 18 3.69 5.36 -3.08
CA LEU A 18 2.60 5.02 -2.16
C LEU A 18 2.89 3.75 -1.36
N LEU A 19 3.64 2.81 -1.90
CA LEU A 19 4.11 1.63 -1.15
C LEU A 19 5.09 2.01 -0.04
N ALA A 20 5.98 2.99 -0.26
CA ALA A 20 6.85 3.51 0.79
C ALA A 20 6.06 4.20 1.92
N VAL A 21 5.00 4.93 1.57
CA VAL A 21 4.07 5.50 2.57
C VAL A 21 3.33 4.40 3.33
N ALA A 22 2.86 3.37 2.62
CA ALA A 22 2.18 2.22 3.24
C ALA A 22 3.09 1.50 4.25
N GLU A 23 4.35 1.25 3.88
CA GLU A 23 5.34 0.62 4.77
C GLU A 23 5.55 1.42 6.07
N ASP A 24 5.68 2.75 5.97
CA ASP A 24 5.85 3.60 7.14
C ASP A 24 4.62 3.56 8.07
N LEU A 25 3.41 3.60 7.50
CA LEU A 25 2.17 3.50 8.26
C LEU A 25 2.02 2.12 8.93
N VAL A 26 2.32 1.04 8.22
CA VAL A 26 2.36 -0.32 8.80
C VAL A 26 3.36 -0.39 9.96
N ARG A 27 4.56 0.19 9.79
CA ARG A 27 5.60 0.22 10.84
C ARG A 27 5.20 1.02 12.08
N ARG A 28 4.36 2.04 11.92
CA ARG A 28 3.74 2.78 13.05
C ARG A 28 2.63 1.99 13.75
N GLY A 29 2.26 0.85 13.18
CA GLY A 29 1.24 -0.05 13.69
C GLY A 29 -0.14 0.20 13.09
N ASP A 30 -0.30 0.95 12.01
CA ASP A 30 -1.63 1.15 11.40
C ASP A 30 -2.04 -0.03 10.51
N HIS A 31 -3.35 -0.23 10.35
CA HIS A 31 -3.91 -1.20 9.42
C HIS A 31 -4.11 -0.55 8.05
N VAL A 32 -3.27 -0.94 7.09
CA VAL A 32 -3.25 -0.31 5.76
C VAL A 32 -3.79 -1.26 4.69
N THR A 33 -4.75 -0.77 3.91
CA THR A 33 -5.24 -1.39 2.67
C THR A 33 -4.82 -0.54 1.48
N VAL A 34 -4.25 -1.16 0.45
CA VAL A 34 -3.84 -0.51 -0.80
C VAL A 34 -4.70 -1.05 -1.93
N MET A 35 -5.60 -0.21 -2.45
CA MET A 35 -6.46 -0.56 -3.57
C MET A 35 -5.84 -0.10 -4.90
N THR A 36 -5.42 -1.05 -5.72
CA THR A 36 -4.93 -0.82 -7.09
C THR A 36 -5.10 -2.08 -7.96
N GLY A 37 -4.62 -2.05 -9.19
CA GLY A 37 -4.66 -3.18 -10.13
C GLY A 37 -3.88 -4.40 -9.61
N PRO A 38 -4.35 -5.61 -9.95
CA PRO A 38 -3.89 -6.87 -9.35
C PRO A 38 -2.40 -7.17 -9.57
N THR A 39 -1.77 -6.55 -10.57
CA THR A 39 -0.33 -6.66 -10.85
C THR A 39 0.55 -6.28 -9.65
N HIS A 40 0.05 -5.47 -8.70
CA HIS A 40 0.83 -4.99 -7.56
C HIS A 40 0.56 -5.74 -6.25
N THR A 41 -0.28 -6.79 -6.25
CA THR A 41 -0.65 -7.52 -5.03
C THR A 41 0.56 -8.01 -4.23
N ASP A 42 1.60 -8.53 -4.89
CA ASP A 42 2.79 -9.02 -4.20
C ASP A 42 3.61 -7.88 -3.59
N ALA A 43 3.70 -6.74 -4.26
CA ALA A 43 4.40 -5.55 -3.76
C ALA A 43 3.67 -4.95 -2.54
N ILE A 44 2.34 -4.95 -2.54
CA ILE A 44 1.51 -4.53 -1.40
C ILE A 44 1.76 -5.42 -0.18
N ARG A 45 1.77 -6.75 -0.39
CA ARG A 45 2.03 -7.71 0.68
C ARG A 45 3.46 -7.60 1.22
N ALA A 46 4.44 -7.30 0.36
CA ALA A 46 5.84 -7.15 0.74
C ALA A 46 6.07 -6.01 1.75
N VAL A 47 5.26 -4.96 1.70
CA VAL A 47 5.31 -3.84 2.67
C VAL A 47 4.41 -4.04 3.89
N GLY A 48 3.77 -5.22 4.02
CA GLY A 48 2.89 -5.57 5.14
C GLY A 48 1.47 -4.99 5.05
N ALA A 49 1.11 -4.36 3.93
CA ALA A 49 -0.24 -3.87 3.67
C ALA A 49 -1.14 -4.96 3.07
N GLN A 50 -2.45 -4.72 3.08
CA GLN A 50 -3.45 -5.59 2.46
C GLN A 50 -3.83 -5.09 1.05
N PRO A 51 -3.90 -5.95 0.02
CA PRO A 51 -4.37 -5.58 -1.31
C PRO A 51 -5.89 -5.34 -1.36
#